data_AF-A0A4P5WPG8-F1
#
_entry.id   AF-A0A4P5WPG8-F1
#
_cell.length_a   1.000
_cell.length_b   1.000
_cell.length_c   1.000
_cell.angle_alpha   90.00
_cell.angle_beta   90.00
_cell.angle_gamma   90.00
#
_symmetry.space_group_name_H-M   'P 1'
#
loop_
_entity.id
_entity.type
_entity.pdbx_description
1 polymer ?
#
loop_
_entity_poly.entity_id
_entity_poly.type
_entity_poly.pdbx_seq_one_letter_code
_entity_poly.pdbx_strand_id
1 'polypeptide(L)'
;MTSKQPMTKDSPVGTAIIAAPPTIKDAPAVERALNRSKLYLLASWSLLYPEDDEFLEYVQCGEFVEDGRDAIDALSLVLDGIGGERAKRKLVLLRKQFDELEKVAASECVNWQLSDLQSEHRRVFSNVITLDCPPYETLFGNDHVFAQSQVMGDIAGFYRAFGVELSKDIHERLDHLSVEFEFMHFMAYKESYSRCHDGGDKTQIVLDAQKKFVKNHIGRWVPLFCRMLVKKADSGLYKHVADLMAEWMDFEVAFLGVVPQPYSETDYRPATFNAPEGQTYECGAQDQGNELSLLLNEVGAESFLDKKDQGKDKEDGGPVGTA
;
A
#
# COMPACT_ATOMS: atom_id res chain seq x y z
N MET A 1 53.81 -61.67 38.93
CA MET A 1 52.91 -60.80 39.71
C MET A 1 53.27 -59.35 39.40
N THR A 2 52.26 -58.56 38.99
CA THR A 2 52.12 -57.10 39.18
C THR A 2 53.33 -56.20 38.85
N SER A 3 53.31 -55.41 37.78
CA SER A 3 52.55 -54.15 37.58
C SER A 3 53.53 -52.98 37.52
N LYS A 4 53.53 -52.22 36.41
CA LYS A 4 53.66 -50.74 36.35
C LYS A 4 53.49 -50.26 34.90
N GLN A 5 52.71 -49.19 34.76
CA GLN A 5 52.22 -48.53 33.55
C GLN A 5 53.32 -47.90 32.67
N PRO A 6 52.94 -47.43 31.46
CA PRO A 6 52.88 -45.98 31.21
C PRO A 6 51.51 -45.55 30.64
N MET A 7 50.85 -44.54 31.23
CA MET A 7 50.82 -43.13 30.79
C MET A 7 50.33 -42.90 29.34
N THR A 8 49.02 -42.65 29.23
CA THR A 8 48.33 -41.53 28.52
C THR A 8 49.17 -40.69 27.54
N LYS A 9 48.69 -40.21 26.39
CA LYS A 9 47.34 -39.86 25.90
C LYS A 9 47.54 -39.48 24.42
N ASP A 10 46.70 -39.96 23.52
CA ASP A 10 46.37 -39.25 22.28
C ASP A 10 44.90 -39.52 21.97
N SER A 11 44.09 -38.48 22.08
CA SER A 11 42.70 -38.47 21.59
C SER A 11 42.73 -37.95 20.16
N PRO A 12 42.14 -38.64 19.17
CA PRO A 12 41.90 -38.02 17.89
C PRO A 12 40.81 -36.97 18.07
N VAL A 13 41.16 -35.72 17.78
CA VAL A 13 40.21 -34.62 17.59
C VAL A 13 39.30 -35.02 16.44
N GLY A 14 38.06 -35.38 16.77
CA GLY A 14 37.01 -35.58 15.78
C GLY A 14 36.71 -34.24 15.12
N THR A 15 37.17 -34.07 13.89
CA THR A 15 36.72 -32.99 13.02
C THR A 15 35.23 -33.16 12.81
N ALA A 16 34.42 -32.36 13.51
CA ALA A 16 33.00 -32.25 13.23
C ALA A 16 32.87 -31.70 11.81
N ILE A 17 32.59 -32.58 10.85
CA ILE A 17 32.16 -32.19 9.52
C ILE A 17 30.79 -31.54 9.74
N ILE A 18 30.76 -30.21 9.67
CA ILE A 18 29.51 -29.47 9.51
C ILE A 18 28.94 -29.95 8.18
N ALA A 19 27.90 -30.78 8.25
CA ALA A 19 27.17 -31.21 7.08
C ALA A 19 26.72 -29.93 6.35
N ALA A 20 27.07 -29.81 5.07
CA ALA A 20 26.55 -28.74 4.24
C ALA A 20 25.02 -28.73 4.35
N PRO A 21 24.38 -27.55 4.47
CA PRO A 21 22.93 -27.48 4.54
C PRO A 21 22.34 -28.23 3.34
N PRO A 22 21.29 -29.04 3.54
CA PRO A 22 20.71 -29.82 2.46
C PRO A 22 20.36 -28.87 1.31
N THR A 23 20.77 -29.22 0.10
CA THR A 23 20.38 -28.50 -1.11
C THR A 23 18.85 -28.48 -1.16
N ILE A 24 18.27 -27.28 -1.08
CA ILE A 24 16.82 -27.09 -1.13
C ILE A 24 16.35 -27.58 -2.51
N LYS A 25 15.61 -28.69 -2.53
CA LYS A 25 15.16 -29.36 -3.76
C LYS A 25 14.34 -28.44 -4.68
N ASP A 26 13.71 -27.42 -4.11
CA ASP A 26 12.86 -26.42 -4.78
C ASP A 26 13.50 -25.01 -4.86
N ALA A 27 14.84 -24.92 -4.84
CA ALA A 27 15.55 -23.62 -4.78
C ALA A 27 15.01 -22.56 -5.78
N PRO A 28 14.77 -22.86 -7.08
CA PRO A 28 14.20 -21.86 -7.99
C PRO A 28 12.81 -21.36 -7.59
N ALA A 29 11.96 -22.23 -7.03
CA ALA A 29 10.62 -21.84 -6.59
C ALA A 29 10.64 -20.99 -5.31
N VAL A 30 11.58 -21.30 -4.42
CA VAL A 30 11.86 -20.52 -3.20
C VAL A 30 12.34 -19.11 -3.58
N GLU A 31 13.30 -19.02 -4.50
CA GLU A 31 13.81 -17.74 -5.01
C GLU A 31 12.70 -16.92 -5.69
N ARG A 32 11.86 -17.54 -6.53
CA ARG A 32 10.71 -16.83 -7.12
C ARG A 32 9.81 -16.22 -6.04
N ALA A 33 9.48 -16.99 -5.00
CA ALA A 33 8.59 -16.55 -3.93
C ALA A 33 9.21 -15.40 -3.09
N LEU A 34 10.51 -15.46 -2.78
CA LEU A 34 11.23 -14.39 -2.07
C LEU A 34 11.28 -13.09 -2.87
N ASN A 35 11.60 -13.16 -4.15
CA ASN A 35 11.70 -11.97 -4.99
C ASN A 35 10.32 -11.34 -5.24
N ARG A 36 9.26 -12.15 -5.40
CA ARG A 36 7.88 -11.63 -5.40
C ARG A 36 7.52 -10.96 -4.08
N SER A 37 7.90 -11.57 -2.96
CA SER A 37 7.68 -11.01 -1.62
C SER A 37 8.35 -9.64 -1.47
N LYS A 38 9.59 -9.47 -1.95
CA LYS A 38 10.30 -8.18 -1.92
C LYS A 38 9.59 -7.10 -2.75
N LEU A 39 9.12 -7.43 -3.95
CA LEU A 39 8.41 -6.47 -4.81
C LEU A 39 7.07 -6.00 -4.22
N TYR A 40 6.33 -6.90 -3.57
CA TYR A 40 5.13 -6.51 -2.80
C TYR A 40 5.47 -5.57 -1.63
N LEU A 41 6.57 -5.81 -0.92
CA LEU A 41 6.99 -4.96 0.20
C LEU A 41 7.34 -3.55 -0.26
N LEU A 42 8.12 -3.43 -1.34
CA LEU A 42 8.50 -2.13 -1.91
C LEU A 42 7.26 -1.34 -2.36
N ALA A 43 6.30 -2.01 -3.04
CA ALA A 43 5.06 -1.38 -3.44
C ALA A 43 4.20 -0.97 -2.24
N SER A 44 4.10 -1.82 -1.20
CA SER A 44 3.38 -1.53 0.04
C SER A 44 3.92 -0.29 0.74
N TRP A 45 5.24 -0.21 0.95
CA TRP A 45 5.86 0.89 1.69
C TRP A 45 5.72 2.22 0.96
N SER A 46 5.76 2.21 -0.38
CA SER A 46 5.61 3.41 -1.20
C SER A 46 4.24 4.08 -1.11
N LEU A 47 3.25 3.46 -0.48
CA LEU A 47 1.87 3.96 -0.40
C LEU A 47 1.50 4.57 0.96
N LEU A 48 2.25 4.25 2.01
CA LEU A 48 1.97 4.73 3.36
C LEU A 48 2.23 6.23 3.46
N TYR A 49 1.47 6.90 4.32
CA TYR A 49 1.82 8.26 4.71
C TYR A 49 3.17 8.23 5.44
N PRO A 50 4.13 9.07 5.04
CA PRO A 50 5.46 9.08 5.66
C PRO A 50 5.41 9.79 7.02
N GLU A 51 5.38 8.98 8.07
CA GLU A 51 5.44 9.43 9.47
C GLU A 51 6.87 9.89 9.85
N ASP A 52 7.88 9.28 9.24
CA ASP A 52 9.30 9.57 9.40
C ASP A 52 10.01 9.62 8.02
N ASP A 53 11.31 9.88 8.04
CA ASP A 53 12.16 10.00 6.86
C ASP A 53 12.72 8.66 6.34
N GLU A 54 12.44 7.51 6.97
CA GLU A 54 13.06 6.23 6.60
C GLU A 54 12.83 5.87 5.13
N PHE A 55 11.60 5.99 4.64
CA PHE A 55 11.29 5.72 3.24
C PHE A 55 11.97 6.73 2.30
N LEU A 56 12.05 8.00 2.70
CA LEU A 56 12.70 9.03 1.90
C LEU A 56 14.22 8.79 1.81
N GLU A 57 14.87 8.47 2.93
CA GLU A 57 16.28 8.09 2.98
C GLU A 57 16.54 6.86 2.12
N TYR A 58 15.68 5.84 2.21
CA TYR A 58 15.77 4.62 1.41
C TYR A 58 15.66 4.87 -0.10
N VAL A 59 14.87 5.86 -0.53
CA VAL A 59 14.81 6.32 -1.92
C VAL A 59 16.04 7.14 -2.30
N GLN A 60 16.48 8.05 -1.43
CA GLN A 60 17.61 8.97 -1.69
C GLN A 60 18.97 8.26 -1.73
N CYS A 61 19.17 7.23 -0.90
CA CYS A 61 20.40 6.44 -0.88
C CYS A 61 20.50 5.47 -2.07
N GLY A 62 19.41 5.27 -2.82
CA GLY A 62 19.34 4.40 -3.99
C GLY A 62 18.95 2.95 -3.70
N GLU A 63 18.95 2.52 -2.43
CA GLU A 63 18.68 1.13 -2.05
C GLU A 63 17.27 0.68 -2.45
N PHE A 64 16.25 1.56 -2.40
CA PHE A 64 14.90 1.24 -2.88
C PHE A 64 14.90 0.76 -4.36
N VAL A 65 15.72 1.42 -5.18
CA VAL A 65 15.83 1.09 -6.61
C VAL A 65 16.68 -0.16 -6.80
N GLU A 66 17.83 -0.25 -6.13
CA GLU A 66 18.72 -1.41 -6.22
C GLU A 66 18.01 -2.70 -5.82
N ASP A 67 17.31 -2.70 -4.68
CA ASP A 67 16.57 -3.85 -4.19
C ASP A 67 15.45 -4.29 -5.16
N GLY A 68 14.79 -3.33 -5.80
CA GLY A 68 13.77 -3.62 -6.81
C GLY A 68 14.35 -4.26 -8.07
N ARG A 69 15.48 -3.74 -8.54
CA ARG A 69 16.20 -4.27 -9.71
C ARG A 69 16.71 -5.68 -9.44
N ASP A 70 17.37 -5.89 -8.31
CA ASP A 70 17.90 -7.18 -7.91
C ASP A 70 16.79 -8.23 -7.79
N ALA A 71 15.65 -7.86 -7.21
CA ALA A 71 14.49 -8.75 -7.13
C ALA A 71 13.95 -9.12 -8.52
N ILE A 72 13.87 -8.16 -9.46
CA ILE A 72 13.40 -8.42 -10.83
C ILE A 72 14.39 -9.28 -11.62
N ASP A 73 15.68 -8.99 -11.49
CA ASP A 73 16.73 -9.70 -12.23
C ASP A 73 16.84 -11.15 -11.74
N ALA A 74 16.79 -11.37 -10.42
CA ALA A 74 16.71 -12.70 -9.83
C ALA A 74 15.43 -13.43 -10.28
N LEU A 75 14.26 -12.79 -10.18
CA LEU A 75 12.98 -13.38 -10.59
C LEU A 75 12.95 -13.72 -12.08
N SER A 76 13.54 -12.88 -12.93
CA SER A 76 13.65 -13.11 -14.38
C SER A 76 14.51 -14.35 -14.70
N LEU A 77 15.61 -14.52 -13.98
CA LEU A 77 16.51 -15.68 -14.14
C LEU A 77 15.81 -16.99 -13.78
N VAL A 78 15.02 -16.99 -12.69
CA VAL A 78 14.36 -18.20 -12.19
C VAL A 78 12.89 -18.32 -12.59
N LEU A 79 12.37 -17.50 -13.51
CA LEU A 79 10.93 -17.48 -13.86
C LEU A 79 10.42 -18.82 -14.41
N ASP A 80 11.29 -19.59 -15.09
CA ASP A 80 10.98 -20.93 -15.60
C ASP A 80 9.75 -20.97 -16.54
N GLY A 81 9.56 -19.91 -17.33
CA GLY A 81 8.45 -19.79 -18.28
C GLY A 81 7.06 -19.60 -17.66
N ILE A 82 6.95 -19.52 -16.33
CA ILE A 82 5.68 -19.30 -15.62
C ILE A 82 5.07 -17.97 -16.07
N GLY A 83 3.76 -17.97 -16.36
CA GLY A 83 3.04 -16.81 -16.92
C GLY A 83 3.38 -16.47 -18.38
N GLY A 84 4.24 -17.26 -19.02
CA GLY A 84 4.57 -17.17 -20.44
C GLY A 84 5.19 -15.82 -20.85
N GLU A 85 5.02 -15.48 -22.12
CA GLU A 85 5.60 -14.25 -22.69
C GLU A 85 5.00 -12.97 -22.09
N ARG A 86 3.78 -13.04 -21.55
CA ARG A 86 3.15 -11.93 -20.84
C ARG A 86 3.96 -11.57 -19.60
N ALA A 87 4.25 -12.55 -18.73
CA ALA A 87 5.03 -12.33 -17.51
C ALA A 87 6.43 -11.81 -17.81
N LYS A 88 7.14 -12.41 -18.79
CA LYS A 88 8.48 -11.96 -19.20
C LYS A 88 8.51 -10.49 -19.63
N ARG A 89 7.57 -10.08 -20.49
CA ARG A 89 7.46 -8.68 -20.92
C ARG A 89 7.21 -7.73 -19.75
N LYS A 90 6.42 -8.15 -18.77
CA LYS A 90 6.11 -7.33 -17.60
C LYS A 90 7.31 -7.14 -16.68
N LEU A 91 8.17 -8.15 -16.50
CA LEU A 91 9.44 -7.99 -15.78
C LEU A 91 10.36 -6.97 -16.46
N VAL A 92 10.44 -6.98 -17.80
CA VAL A 92 11.22 -5.97 -18.55
C VAL A 92 10.66 -4.55 -18.34
N LEU A 93 9.33 -4.40 -18.36
CA LEU A 93 8.69 -3.10 -18.12
C LEU A 93 8.87 -2.63 -16.67
N LEU A 94 8.74 -3.53 -15.69
CA LEU A 94 9.03 -3.23 -14.29
C LEU A 94 10.47 -2.76 -14.09
N ARG A 95 11.44 -3.46 -14.71
CA ARG A 95 12.85 -3.09 -14.64
C ARG A 95 13.09 -1.67 -15.15
N LYS A 96 12.38 -1.29 -16.22
CA LYS A 96 12.39 0.07 -16.77
C LYS A 96 11.75 1.08 -15.81
N GLN A 97 10.69 0.74 -15.10
CA GLN A 97 10.08 1.67 -14.13
C GLN A 97 11.03 1.99 -12.98
N PHE A 98 11.81 1.01 -12.50
CA PHE A 98 12.89 1.27 -11.54
C PHE A 98 13.99 2.17 -12.12
N ASP A 99 14.31 2.08 -13.41
CA ASP A 99 15.23 3.02 -14.07
C ASP A 99 14.70 4.45 -14.12
N GLU A 100 13.38 4.62 -14.31
CA GLU A 100 12.79 5.97 -14.23
C GLU A 100 12.72 6.48 -12.80
N LEU A 101 12.44 5.62 -11.82
CA LEU A 101 12.46 5.98 -10.40
C LEU A 101 13.84 6.44 -9.94
N GLU A 102 14.93 5.83 -10.42
CA GLU A 102 16.29 6.31 -10.15
C GLU A 102 16.50 7.74 -10.62
N LYS A 103 16.03 8.08 -11.83
CA LYS A 103 16.14 9.43 -12.37
C LYS A 103 15.36 10.43 -11.54
N VAL A 104 14.12 10.08 -11.17
CA VAL A 104 13.26 10.93 -10.32
C VAL A 104 13.89 11.11 -8.94
N ALA A 105 14.43 10.05 -8.35
CA ALA A 105 15.12 10.13 -7.06
C ALA A 105 16.32 11.09 -7.14
N ALA A 106 17.13 10.99 -8.20
CA ALA A 106 18.31 11.82 -8.40
C ALA A 106 17.99 13.28 -8.78
N SER A 107 16.83 13.55 -9.41
CA SER A 107 16.47 14.90 -9.87
C SER A 107 15.54 15.65 -8.92
N GLU A 108 14.53 14.96 -8.38
CA GLU A 108 13.48 15.55 -7.55
C GLU A 108 13.74 15.24 -6.08
N CYS A 109 13.83 13.95 -5.72
CA CYS A 109 13.88 13.53 -4.32
C CYS A 109 15.19 13.88 -3.62
N VAL A 110 16.31 14.07 -4.34
CA VAL A 110 17.65 14.29 -3.76
C VAL A 110 17.71 15.45 -2.77
N ASN A 111 16.86 16.47 -2.93
CA ASN A 111 16.81 17.63 -2.04
C ASN A 111 15.55 17.66 -1.17
N TRP A 112 14.67 16.67 -1.28
CA TRP A 112 13.45 16.61 -0.48
C TRP A 112 13.79 16.43 1.00
N GLN A 113 13.00 17.09 1.82
CA GLN A 113 12.86 16.80 3.23
C GLN A 113 11.57 16.00 3.46
N LEU A 114 11.40 15.44 4.66
CA LEU A 114 10.19 14.72 5.04
C LEU A 114 8.91 15.51 4.71
N SER A 115 8.91 16.83 4.94
CA SER A 115 7.76 17.70 4.65
C SER A 115 7.39 17.75 3.17
N ASP A 116 8.35 17.61 2.26
CA ASP A 116 8.12 17.61 0.82
C ASP A 116 7.42 16.31 0.40
N LEU A 117 7.93 15.17 0.87
CA LEU A 117 7.31 13.87 0.64
C LEU A 117 5.90 13.79 1.25
N GLN A 118 5.71 14.28 2.47
CA GLN A 118 4.39 14.37 3.10
C GLN A 118 3.41 15.25 2.31
N SER A 119 3.90 16.36 1.76
CA SER A 119 3.08 17.27 0.96
C SER A 119 2.71 16.66 -0.38
N GLU A 120 3.64 15.96 -1.02
CA GLU A 120 3.40 15.22 -2.26
C GLU A 120 2.46 14.03 -2.04
N HIS A 121 2.61 13.28 -0.94
CA HIS A 121 1.70 12.21 -0.54
C HIS A 121 0.28 12.75 -0.35
N ARG A 122 0.12 13.84 0.42
CA ARG A 122 -1.19 14.49 0.58
C ARG A 122 -1.74 14.98 -0.74
N ARG A 123 -0.94 15.58 -1.62
CA ARG A 123 -1.39 16.06 -2.93
C ARG A 123 -2.01 14.92 -3.74
N VAL A 124 -1.38 13.74 -3.70
CA VAL A 124 -1.75 12.60 -4.55
C VAL A 124 -2.81 11.69 -3.91
N PHE A 125 -2.76 11.44 -2.61
CA PHE A 125 -3.67 10.51 -1.92
C PHE A 125 -4.77 11.17 -1.09
N SER A 126 -4.71 12.49 -0.82
CA SER A 126 -5.74 13.16 -0.02
C SER A 126 -7.06 13.35 -0.77
N ASN A 127 -8.14 13.34 0.01
CA ASN A 127 -9.55 13.36 -0.40
C ASN A 127 -10.20 14.77 -0.35
N VAL A 128 -9.44 15.83 -0.09
CA VAL A 128 -9.97 17.14 0.34
C VAL A 128 -10.66 17.95 -0.77
N ILE A 129 -10.30 17.74 -2.04
CA ILE A 129 -10.83 18.59 -3.14
C ILE A 129 -11.71 17.77 -4.08
N THR A 130 -11.34 16.51 -4.29
CA THR A 130 -12.08 15.53 -5.06
C THR A 130 -11.59 14.15 -4.63
N LEU A 131 -12.52 13.26 -4.29
CA LEU A 131 -12.27 11.84 -4.15
C LEU A 131 -11.88 11.32 -5.55
N ASP A 132 -10.62 11.48 -5.94
CA ASP A 132 -10.16 11.18 -7.30
C ASP A 132 -9.23 9.96 -7.35
N CYS A 133 -8.70 9.47 -6.22
CA CYS A 133 -7.83 8.29 -6.18
C CYS A 133 -7.59 7.75 -4.74
N PRO A 134 -8.62 7.44 -3.95
CA PRO A 134 -8.42 6.91 -2.61
C PRO A 134 -7.89 5.47 -2.67
N PRO A 135 -6.83 5.11 -1.92
CA PRO A 135 -6.19 3.80 -1.97
C PRO A 135 -6.94 2.73 -1.16
N TYR A 136 -8.28 2.66 -1.26
CA TYR A 136 -9.11 1.70 -0.52
C TYR A 136 -9.98 0.86 -1.45
N GLU A 137 -9.92 -0.47 -1.36
CA GLU A 137 -10.66 -1.38 -2.26
C GLU A 137 -12.17 -1.11 -2.26
N THR A 138 -12.78 -0.89 -1.09
CA THR A 138 -14.25 -0.76 -0.99
C THR A 138 -14.83 0.47 -1.69
N LEU A 139 -13.99 1.40 -2.14
CA LEU A 139 -14.39 2.55 -2.94
C LEU A 139 -14.41 2.25 -4.45
N PHE A 140 -13.97 1.04 -4.82
CA PHE A 140 -14.04 0.50 -6.17
C PHE A 140 -15.07 -0.63 -6.21
N GLY A 141 -16.09 -0.48 -7.06
CA GLY A 141 -16.78 -1.64 -7.59
C GLY A 141 -17.99 -2.17 -6.85
N ASN A 142 -18.73 -1.35 -6.09
CA ASN A 142 -19.99 -1.79 -5.47
C ASN A 142 -21.01 -0.65 -5.31
N ASP A 143 -22.25 -0.89 -5.77
CA ASP A 143 -23.36 0.08 -5.76
C ASP A 143 -24.06 0.24 -4.40
N HIS A 144 -23.80 -0.65 -3.43
CA HIS A 144 -24.50 -0.70 -2.13
C HIS A 144 -23.57 -0.94 -0.93
N VAL A 145 -23.88 -0.29 0.20
CA VAL A 145 -23.15 -0.38 1.49
C VAL A 145 -22.94 -1.83 1.96
N PHE A 146 -23.92 -2.71 1.75
CA PHE A 146 -23.81 -4.13 2.12
C PHE A 146 -22.66 -4.85 1.42
N ALA A 147 -22.33 -4.47 0.18
CA ALA A 147 -21.25 -5.08 -0.55
C ALA A 147 -19.87 -4.59 -0.05
N GLN A 148 -19.76 -3.35 0.45
CA GLN A 148 -18.54 -2.89 1.14
C GLN A 148 -18.28 -3.72 2.41
N SER A 149 -19.31 -3.99 3.22
CA SER A 149 -19.17 -4.85 4.40
C SER A 149 -18.78 -6.28 4.05
N GLN A 150 -19.26 -6.82 2.93
CA GLN A 150 -18.87 -8.15 2.44
C GLN A 150 -17.39 -8.20 2.03
N VAL A 151 -16.93 -7.23 1.23
CA VAL A 151 -15.51 -7.12 0.84
C VAL A 151 -14.61 -7.00 2.07
N MET A 152 -14.96 -6.10 2.99
CA MET A 152 -14.26 -5.91 4.26
C MET A 152 -14.18 -7.21 5.09
N GLY A 153 -15.29 -7.97 5.14
CA GLY A 153 -15.35 -9.26 5.82
C GLY A 153 -14.51 -10.35 5.16
N ASP A 154 -14.45 -10.36 3.83
CA ASP A 154 -13.64 -11.32 3.05
C ASP A 154 -12.14 -11.06 3.27
N ILE A 155 -11.69 -9.81 3.12
CA ILE A 155 -10.29 -9.40 3.39
C ILE A 155 -9.88 -9.76 4.82
N ALA A 156 -10.71 -9.40 5.81
CA ALA A 156 -10.46 -9.77 7.21
C ALA A 156 -10.41 -11.30 7.41
N GLY A 157 -11.21 -12.05 6.65
CA GLY A 157 -11.19 -13.50 6.62
C GLY A 157 -9.86 -14.06 6.13
N PHE A 158 -9.28 -13.51 5.06
CA PHE A 158 -7.94 -13.88 4.59
C PHE A 158 -6.87 -13.64 5.65
N TYR A 159 -6.87 -12.47 6.28
CA TYR A 159 -5.87 -12.11 7.29
C TYR A 159 -5.92 -13.09 8.48
N ARG A 160 -7.12 -13.31 9.03
CA ARG A 160 -7.33 -14.23 10.15
C ARG A 160 -7.00 -15.68 9.79
N ALA A 161 -7.31 -16.13 8.57
CA ALA A 161 -7.02 -17.50 8.12
C ALA A 161 -5.51 -17.82 8.13
N PHE A 162 -4.66 -16.81 7.99
CA PHE A 162 -3.21 -16.95 8.05
C PHE A 162 -2.58 -16.45 9.35
N GLY A 163 -3.41 -16.07 10.33
CA GLY A 163 -2.98 -15.67 11.67
C GLY A 163 -2.33 -14.29 11.72
N VAL A 164 -2.69 -13.39 10.80
CA VAL A 164 -2.20 -12.00 10.80
C VAL A 164 -3.33 -11.04 11.13
N GLU A 165 -2.97 -9.99 11.86
CA GLU A 165 -3.85 -8.88 12.26
C GLU A 165 -3.09 -7.57 12.07
N LEU A 166 -3.80 -6.48 11.80
CA LEU A 166 -3.16 -5.17 11.66
C LEU A 166 -2.53 -4.75 12.99
N SER A 167 -1.36 -4.13 12.92
CA SER A 167 -0.75 -3.49 14.08
C SER A 167 -1.64 -2.37 14.60
N LYS A 168 -1.62 -2.17 15.92
CA LYS A 168 -2.32 -1.05 16.57
C LYS A 168 -1.66 0.30 16.27
N ASP A 169 -0.41 0.27 15.83
CA ASP A 169 0.37 1.48 15.53
C ASP A 169 0.06 2.02 14.12
N ILE A 170 -0.57 1.21 13.26
CA ILE A 170 -0.98 1.59 11.92
C ILE A 170 -2.41 2.12 11.95
N HIS A 171 -2.60 3.35 11.46
CA HIS A 171 -3.89 4.04 11.43
C HIS A 171 -4.60 3.88 10.08
N GLU A 172 -4.41 2.74 9.42
CA GLU A 172 -5.05 2.43 8.14
C GLU A 172 -6.17 1.39 8.26
N ARG A 173 -7.06 1.42 7.29
CA ARG A 173 -8.10 0.39 7.15
C ARG A 173 -7.50 -0.87 6.54
N LEU A 174 -8.12 -2.01 6.86
CA LEU A 174 -7.71 -3.31 6.33
C LEU A 174 -7.82 -3.44 4.80
N ASP A 175 -8.61 -2.59 4.14
CA ASP A 175 -8.76 -2.52 2.68
C ASP A 175 -7.88 -1.45 2.03
N HIS A 176 -6.93 -0.88 2.78
CA HIS A 176 -5.93 0.03 2.23
C HIS A 176 -4.93 -0.75 1.39
N LEU A 177 -4.56 -0.24 0.20
CA LEU A 177 -3.70 -0.96 -0.74
C LEU A 177 -2.35 -1.35 -0.16
N SER A 178 -1.75 -0.49 0.67
CA SER A 178 -0.50 -0.83 1.35
C SER A 178 -0.64 -2.08 2.23
N VAL A 179 -1.76 -2.20 2.95
CA VAL A 179 -2.05 -3.33 3.83
C VAL A 179 -2.31 -4.60 3.02
N GLU A 180 -3.07 -4.51 1.93
CA GLU A 180 -3.30 -5.62 1.02
C GLU A 180 -2.01 -6.12 0.33
N PHE A 181 -1.11 -5.20 -0.04
CA PHE A 181 0.20 -5.55 -0.57
C PHE A 181 1.15 -6.13 0.48
N GLU A 182 1.12 -5.63 1.71
CA GLU A 182 1.89 -6.20 2.82
C GLU A 182 1.43 -7.63 3.12
N PHE A 183 0.11 -7.88 3.09
CA PHE A 183 -0.41 -9.24 3.20
C PHE A 183 0.12 -10.14 2.08
N MET A 184 0.17 -9.66 0.83
CA MET A 184 0.74 -10.44 -0.28
C MET A 184 2.25 -10.64 -0.17
N HIS A 185 2.99 -9.66 0.36
CA HIS A 185 4.39 -9.81 0.75
C HIS A 185 4.55 -10.99 1.73
N PHE A 186 3.76 -11.00 2.80
CA PHE A 186 3.75 -12.07 3.79
C PHE A 186 3.38 -13.41 3.16
N MET A 187 2.39 -13.46 2.28
CA MET A 187 1.94 -14.69 1.63
C MET A 187 3.00 -15.27 0.69
N ALA A 188 3.69 -14.44 -0.08
CA ALA A 188 4.80 -14.87 -0.93
C ALA A 188 6.01 -15.32 -0.08
N TYR A 189 6.31 -14.64 1.04
CA TYR A 189 7.33 -15.10 1.99
C TYR A 189 6.96 -16.45 2.60
N LYS A 190 5.69 -16.63 3.00
CA LYS A 190 5.18 -17.88 3.55
C LYS A 190 5.24 -19.02 2.55
N GLU A 191 5.08 -18.75 1.26
CA GLU A 191 5.30 -19.74 0.19
C GLU A 191 6.75 -20.21 0.15
N SER A 192 7.71 -19.28 0.20
CA SER A 192 9.13 -19.61 0.28
C SER A 192 9.42 -20.47 1.51
N TYR A 193 8.93 -20.05 2.68
CA TYR A 193 9.08 -20.78 3.92
C TYR A 193 8.47 -22.19 3.82
N SER A 194 7.27 -22.32 3.26
CA SER A 194 6.56 -23.59 3.25
C SER A 194 7.21 -24.63 2.34
N ARG A 195 7.82 -24.18 1.23
CA ARG A 195 8.61 -25.02 0.32
C ARG A 195 9.84 -25.61 1.00
N CYS A 196 10.43 -24.87 1.93
CA CYS A 196 11.60 -25.32 2.68
C CYS A 196 11.27 -26.21 3.88
N HIS A 197 10.13 -25.97 4.55
CA HIS A 197 9.89 -26.51 5.91
C HIS A 197 8.58 -27.29 6.10
N ASP A 198 7.56 -27.02 5.30
CA ASP A 198 6.17 -27.43 5.60
C ASP A 198 5.61 -28.50 4.64
N GLY A 199 6.27 -28.72 3.50
CA GLY A 199 5.88 -29.71 2.49
C GLY A 199 4.84 -29.21 1.47
N GLY A 200 4.49 -30.09 0.53
CA GLY A 200 3.68 -29.75 -0.65
C GLY A 200 2.26 -29.30 -0.33
N ASP A 201 1.56 -29.97 0.59
CA ASP A 201 0.15 -29.68 0.89
C ASP A 201 -0.03 -28.27 1.48
N LYS A 202 0.81 -27.91 2.46
CA LYS A 202 0.79 -26.57 3.05
C LYS A 202 1.20 -25.50 2.03
N THR A 203 2.18 -25.79 1.17
CA THR A 203 2.56 -24.90 0.08
C THR A 203 1.38 -24.66 -0.88
N GLN A 204 0.61 -25.70 -1.20
CA GLN A 204 -0.56 -25.56 -2.07
C GLN A 204 -1.65 -24.67 -1.45
N ILE A 205 -1.89 -24.77 -0.13
CA ILE A 205 -2.84 -23.90 0.58
C ILE A 205 -2.43 -22.43 0.44
N VAL A 206 -1.14 -22.13 0.61
CA VAL A 206 -0.59 -20.77 0.48
C VAL A 206 -0.76 -20.25 -0.96
N LEU A 207 -0.42 -21.08 -1.96
CA LEU A 207 -0.58 -20.73 -3.38
C LEU A 207 -2.04 -20.47 -3.75
N ASP A 208 -2.96 -21.30 -3.27
CA ASP A 208 -4.39 -21.15 -3.54
C ASP A 208 -4.95 -19.87 -2.90
N ALA A 209 -4.49 -19.51 -1.72
CA ALA A 209 -4.86 -18.26 -1.07
C ALA A 209 -4.34 -17.04 -1.84
N GLN A 210 -3.07 -17.04 -2.26
CA GLN A 210 -2.51 -15.98 -3.12
C GLN A 210 -3.34 -15.81 -4.41
N LYS A 211 -3.66 -16.91 -5.10
CA LYS A 211 -4.50 -16.88 -6.31
C LYS A 211 -5.87 -16.28 -6.05
N LYS A 212 -6.54 -16.69 -4.97
CA LYS A 212 -7.87 -16.18 -4.62
C LYS A 212 -7.80 -14.69 -4.28
N PHE A 213 -6.80 -14.27 -3.51
CA PHE A 213 -6.65 -12.87 -3.12
C PHE A 213 -6.40 -11.97 -4.34
N VAL A 214 -5.44 -12.31 -5.19
CA VAL A 214 -5.17 -11.55 -6.43
C VAL A 214 -6.40 -11.56 -7.36
N LYS A 215 -7.08 -12.70 -7.51
CA LYS A 215 -8.24 -12.80 -8.41
C LYS A 215 -9.44 -11.97 -7.93
N ASN A 216 -9.71 -11.99 -6.63
CA ASN A 216 -10.95 -11.46 -6.06
C ASN A 216 -10.81 -10.06 -5.44
N HIS A 217 -9.59 -9.61 -5.16
CA HIS A 217 -9.25 -8.32 -4.55
C HIS A 217 -8.31 -7.50 -5.45
N ILE A 218 -7.03 -7.36 -5.09
CA ILE A 218 -6.06 -6.45 -5.72
C ILE A 218 -6.01 -6.52 -7.26
N GLY A 219 -6.16 -7.70 -7.88
CA GLY A 219 -6.13 -7.81 -9.34
C GLY A 219 -7.34 -7.20 -10.05
N ARG A 220 -8.42 -6.86 -9.34
CA ARG A 220 -9.65 -6.26 -9.89
C ARG A 220 -9.59 -4.73 -9.92
N TRP A 221 -9.12 -4.13 -8.83
CA TRP A 221 -9.25 -2.69 -8.59
C TRP A 221 -7.95 -1.91 -8.79
N VAL A 222 -6.80 -2.51 -8.43
CA VAL A 222 -5.48 -1.86 -8.53
C VAL A 222 -5.17 -1.36 -9.95
N PRO A 223 -5.50 -2.08 -11.05
CA PRO A 223 -5.25 -1.55 -12.39
C PRO A 223 -6.02 -0.25 -12.70
N LEU A 224 -7.23 -0.09 -12.17
CA LEU A 224 -8.01 1.15 -12.31
C LEU A 224 -7.43 2.25 -11.42
N PHE A 225 -7.13 1.92 -10.16
CA PHE A 225 -6.46 2.83 -9.23
C PHE A 225 -5.16 3.39 -9.83
N CYS A 226 -4.30 2.55 -10.41
CA CYS A 226 -3.04 3.01 -11.01
C CYS A 226 -3.28 4.00 -12.16
N ARG A 227 -4.30 3.77 -13.01
CA ARG A 227 -4.65 4.73 -14.09
C ARG A 227 -5.10 6.09 -13.54
N MET A 228 -5.86 6.08 -12.45
CA MET A 228 -6.30 7.29 -11.76
C MET A 228 -5.12 8.01 -11.09
N LEU A 229 -4.23 7.24 -10.47
CA LEU A 229 -3.04 7.73 -9.79
C LEU A 229 -2.06 8.38 -10.76
N VAL A 230 -1.82 7.77 -11.93
CA VAL A 230 -1.00 8.38 -13.00
C VAL A 230 -1.58 9.72 -13.44
N LYS A 231 -2.90 9.80 -13.67
CA LYS A 231 -3.57 11.05 -14.07
C LYS A 231 -3.46 12.14 -12.99
N LYS A 232 -3.58 11.77 -11.72
CA LYS A 232 -3.55 12.71 -10.59
C LYS A 232 -2.14 13.15 -10.22
N ALA A 233 -1.18 12.23 -10.24
CA ALA A 233 0.21 12.52 -9.99
C ALA A 233 0.81 13.37 -11.11
N ASP A 234 0.42 13.11 -12.37
CA ASP A 234 0.89 13.73 -13.63
C ASP A 234 2.37 13.44 -13.92
N SER A 235 3.25 13.69 -12.96
CA SER A 235 4.69 13.44 -12.99
C SER A 235 5.24 13.03 -11.62
N GLY A 236 6.56 12.83 -11.54
CA GLY A 236 7.28 12.62 -10.28
C GLY A 236 7.09 11.23 -9.66
N LEU A 237 7.44 11.12 -8.39
CA LEU A 237 7.58 9.85 -7.66
C LEU A 237 6.33 8.96 -7.78
N TYR A 238 5.15 9.47 -7.40
CA TYR A 238 3.94 8.66 -7.32
C TYR A 238 3.37 8.26 -8.69
N LYS A 239 3.66 9.01 -9.75
CA LYS A 239 3.33 8.59 -11.11
C LYS A 239 4.11 7.32 -11.47
N HIS A 240 5.40 7.27 -11.16
CA HIS A 240 6.24 6.10 -11.47
C HIS A 240 5.96 4.91 -10.55
N VAL A 241 5.61 5.17 -9.28
CA VAL A 241 5.07 4.14 -8.38
C VAL A 241 3.78 3.54 -8.95
N ALA A 242 2.87 4.36 -9.49
CA ALA A 242 1.65 3.89 -10.13
C ALA A 242 1.90 3.00 -11.36
N ASP A 243 2.82 3.41 -12.24
CA ASP A 243 3.21 2.60 -13.40
C ASP A 243 3.84 1.28 -12.95
N LEU A 244 4.71 1.30 -11.95
CA LEU A 244 5.32 0.11 -11.37
C LEU A 244 4.25 -0.86 -10.85
N MET A 245 3.29 -0.38 -10.06
CA MET A 245 2.21 -1.21 -9.52
C MET A 245 1.33 -1.79 -10.63
N ALA A 246 1.06 -1.04 -11.69
CA ALA A 246 0.27 -1.51 -12.82
C ALA A 246 0.98 -2.68 -13.54
N GLU A 247 2.27 -2.54 -13.82
CA GLU A 247 3.07 -3.61 -14.44
C GLU A 247 3.22 -4.81 -13.51
N TRP A 248 3.36 -4.57 -12.20
CA TRP A 248 3.45 -5.61 -11.17
C TRP A 248 2.18 -6.44 -11.10
N MET A 249 1.02 -5.79 -11.12
CA MET A 249 -0.25 -6.51 -11.02
C MET A 249 -0.60 -7.29 -12.27
N ASP A 250 -0.21 -6.79 -13.45
CA ASP A 250 -0.33 -7.54 -14.69
C ASP A 250 0.63 -8.76 -14.69
N PHE A 251 1.86 -8.61 -14.20
CA PHE A 251 2.78 -9.73 -13.96
C PHE A 251 2.18 -10.78 -13.03
N GLU A 252 1.69 -10.38 -11.86
CA GLU A 252 1.16 -11.28 -10.84
C GLU A 252 -0.05 -12.08 -11.33
N VAL A 253 -0.96 -11.43 -12.06
CA VAL A 253 -2.10 -12.08 -12.72
C VAL A 253 -1.63 -13.17 -13.70
N ALA A 254 -0.61 -12.86 -14.51
CA ALA A 254 -0.04 -13.81 -15.45
C ALA A 254 0.70 -14.95 -14.74
N PHE A 255 1.52 -14.65 -13.73
CA PHE A 255 2.31 -15.59 -12.97
C PHE A 255 1.44 -16.60 -12.21
N LEU A 256 0.41 -16.11 -11.53
CA LEU A 256 -0.53 -16.94 -10.77
C LEU A 256 -1.56 -17.66 -11.64
N GLY A 257 -1.65 -17.29 -12.93
CA GLY A 257 -2.58 -17.89 -13.88
C GLY A 257 -4.04 -17.62 -13.53
N VAL A 258 -4.34 -16.42 -13.02
CA VAL A 258 -5.69 -16.02 -12.62
C VAL A 258 -6.31 -15.06 -13.64
N VAL A 259 -7.63 -14.89 -13.57
CA VAL A 259 -8.38 -13.93 -14.40
C VAL A 259 -9.30 -13.13 -13.48
N PRO A 260 -8.85 -11.97 -12.98
CA PRO A 260 -9.68 -11.05 -12.21
C PRO A 260 -10.78 -10.44 -13.09
N GLN A 261 -11.89 -10.04 -12.47
CA GLN A 261 -12.92 -9.23 -13.13
C GLN A 261 -12.62 -7.75 -12.86
N PRO A 262 -12.10 -7.01 -13.86
CA PRO A 262 -11.62 -5.65 -13.64
C PRO A 262 -12.78 -4.68 -13.41
N TYR A 263 -12.54 -3.66 -12.59
CA TYR A 263 -13.44 -2.51 -12.49
C TYR A 263 -13.14 -1.47 -13.59
N SER A 264 -14.16 -0.73 -13.96
CA SER A 264 -14.15 0.37 -14.92
C SER A 264 -14.36 1.72 -14.22
N GLU A 265 -14.09 2.84 -14.91
CA GLU A 265 -14.23 4.18 -14.31
C GLU A 265 -15.66 4.48 -13.84
N THR A 266 -16.69 3.83 -14.41
CA THR A 266 -18.09 3.95 -13.93
C THR A 266 -18.33 3.28 -12.59
N ASP A 267 -17.43 2.38 -12.19
CA ASP A 267 -17.51 1.60 -10.96
C ASP A 267 -16.78 2.29 -9.80
N TYR A 268 -16.10 3.41 -10.08
CA TYR A 268 -15.52 4.27 -9.07
C TYR A 268 -16.58 5.22 -8.52
N ARG A 269 -16.79 5.18 -7.20
CA ARG A 269 -17.72 6.11 -6.52
C ARG A 269 -16.99 6.87 -5.44
N PRO A 270 -16.77 8.18 -5.62
CA PRO A 270 -16.37 9.03 -4.52
C PRO A 270 -17.43 8.93 -3.41
N ALA A 271 -16.99 8.78 -2.15
CA ALA A 271 -17.86 8.83 -0.97
C ALA A 271 -18.71 10.11 -0.98
N THR A 272 -19.92 9.98 -1.51
CA THR A 272 -20.97 10.97 -1.40
C THR A 272 -21.74 10.61 -0.14
N PHE A 273 -21.86 11.56 0.79
CA PHE A 273 -22.73 11.38 1.95
C PHE A 273 -24.16 11.19 1.45
N ASN A 274 -24.59 9.94 1.32
CA ASN A 274 -25.98 9.59 1.12
C ASN A 274 -26.53 9.28 2.51
N ALA A 275 -27.50 10.08 2.97
CA ALA A 275 -28.24 9.77 4.18
C ALA A 275 -28.81 8.34 4.03
N PRO A 276 -28.67 7.46 5.04
CA PRO A 276 -29.26 6.12 4.98
C PRO A 276 -30.76 6.26 4.74
N GLU A 277 -31.28 5.62 3.68
CA GLU A 277 -32.72 5.56 3.44
C GLU A 277 -33.39 4.83 4.62
N GLY A 278 -34.21 5.56 5.38
CA GLY A 278 -34.99 5.02 6.49
C GLY A 278 -34.28 5.12 7.84
N GLN A 279 -34.32 6.30 8.46
CA GLN A 279 -34.03 6.42 9.90
C GLN A 279 -35.28 6.06 10.70
N THR A 280 -35.19 5.04 11.56
CA THR A 280 -36.19 4.76 12.61
C THR A 280 -35.86 5.47 13.93
N TYR A 281 -34.66 6.05 14.03
CA TYR A 281 -34.20 6.81 15.18
C TYR A 281 -33.68 8.17 14.69
N GLU A 282 -34.24 9.27 15.19
CA GLU A 282 -33.61 10.58 15.12
C GLU A 282 -32.51 10.63 16.19
N CYS A 283 -31.27 10.89 15.77
CA CYS A 283 -30.30 11.45 16.70
C CYS A 283 -30.80 12.85 17.06
N GLY A 284 -31.08 13.12 18.34
CA GLY A 284 -31.60 14.40 18.82
C GLY A 284 -30.68 15.62 18.62
N ALA A 285 -29.57 15.45 17.91
CA ALA A 285 -28.78 16.54 17.34
C ALA A 285 -29.45 17.02 16.05
N GLN A 286 -30.64 17.62 16.18
CA GLN A 286 -31.10 18.54 15.16
C GLN A 286 -30.20 19.77 15.24
N ASP A 287 -29.32 19.91 14.25
CA ASP A 287 -28.61 21.14 13.95
C ASP A 287 -29.66 22.26 13.77
N GLN A 288 -29.90 23.03 14.83
CA GLN A 288 -30.81 24.17 14.80
C GLN A 288 -30.13 25.43 14.24
N GLY A 289 -28.96 25.29 13.60
CA GLY A 289 -28.23 26.40 12.99
C GLY A 289 -27.78 27.47 13.98
N ASN A 290 -27.81 27.17 15.29
CA ASN A 290 -27.51 28.11 16.38
C ASN A 290 -26.17 27.83 17.07
N GLU A 291 -25.38 26.86 16.56
CA GLU A 291 -24.10 26.48 17.15
C GLU A 291 -23.10 27.63 17.16
N LEU A 292 -23.09 28.45 16.10
CA LEU A 292 -22.22 29.63 16.03
C LEU A 292 -22.61 30.67 17.08
N SER A 293 -23.91 30.91 17.29
CA SER A 293 -24.39 31.82 18.34
C SER A 293 -24.12 31.30 19.74
N LEU A 294 -24.25 29.99 19.98
CA LEU A 294 -23.92 29.37 21.27
C LEU A 294 -22.43 29.47 21.58
N LEU A 295 -21.57 29.15 20.60
CA LEU A 295 -20.12 29.27 20.73
C LEU A 295 -19.67 30.71 20.94
N LEU A 296 -20.23 31.67 20.20
CA LEU A 296 -19.92 33.09 20.34
C LEU A 296 -20.33 33.65 21.72
N ASN A 297 -21.39 33.11 22.32
CA ASN A 297 -21.84 33.49 23.65
C ASN A 297 -20.95 32.86 24.75
N GLU A 298 -20.56 31.59 24.59
CA GLU A 298 -19.66 30.89 25.53
C GLU A 298 -18.25 31.50 25.58
N VAL A 299 -17.72 31.94 24.43
CA VAL A 299 -16.40 32.59 24.35
C VAL A 299 -16.46 34.12 24.58
N GLY A 300 -17.63 34.68 24.88
CA GLY A 300 -17.83 36.12 25.12
C GLY A 300 -17.56 37.01 23.89
N ALA A 301 -17.57 36.42 22.69
CA ALA A 301 -17.17 37.04 21.44
C ALA A 301 -18.27 37.91 20.80
N GLU A 302 -19.51 37.87 21.30
CA GLU A 302 -20.58 38.77 20.83
C GLU A 302 -20.22 40.26 20.97
N SER A 303 -19.45 40.62 22.01
CA SER A 303 -19.03 42.00 22.27
C SER A 303 -18.06 42.59 21.24
N PHE A 304 -17.51 41.75 20.35
CA PHE A 304 -16.62 42.17 19.26
C PHE A 304 -17.35 42.46 17.94
N LEU A 305 -18.58 41.93 17.77
CA LEU A 305 -19.38 42.17 16.57
C LEU A 305 -20.09 43.54 16.64
N ASP A 306 -20.60 43.92 17.81
CA ASP A 306 -21.32 45.20 18.01
C ASP A 306 -20.45 46.46 17.88
N LYS A 307 -19.12 46.34 17.99
CA LYS A 307 -18.21 47.48 17.84
C LYS A 307 -17.95 47.87 16.38
N LYS A 308 -18.29 47.01 15.41
CA LYS A 308 -18.04 47.30 13.99
C LYS A 308 -19.13 48.17 13.34
N ASP A 309 -20.34 48.20 13.91
CA ASP A 309 -21.46 48.96 13.37
C ASP A 309 -21.65 50.36 13.99
N GLN A 310 -20.94 50.72 15.05
CA GLN A 310 -20.99 52.09 15.62
C GLN A 310 -20.05 53.11 14.95
N GLY A 311 -19.39 52.75 13.84
CA GLY A 311 -18.42 53.60 13.16
C GLY A 311 -18.87 54.27 11.86
N LYS A 312 -20.12 54.10 11.42
CA LYS A 312 -20.55 54.49 10.06
C LYS A 312 -21.70 55.49 9.93
N ASP A 313 -22.08 56.18 11.00
CA ASP A 313 -23.06 57.27 10.92
C ASP A 313 -22.50 58.57 11.53
N LYS A 314 -21.90 59.41 10.68
CA LYS A 314 -21.95 60.88 10.68
C LYS A 314 -20.89 61.45 9.73
N GLU A 315 -21.30 61.82 8.53
CA GLU A 315 -21.06 63.18 8.03
C GLU A 315 -22.08 63.51 6.94
N ASP A 316 -22.73 64.64 7.17
CA ASP A 316 -23.91 65.19 6.52
C ASP A 316 -23.49 66.17 5.42
N GLY A 317 -24.38 66.43 4.46
CA GLY A 317 -24.33 67.61 3.60
C GLY A 317 -23.86 67.41 2.16
N GLY A 318 -24.82 67.25 1.24
CA GLY A 318 -24.60 67.43 -0.20
C GLY A 318 -24.22 68.87 -0.58
N PRO A 319 -23.90 69.10 -1.87
CA PRO A 319 -24.87 69.88 -2.65
C PRO A 319 -25.22 69.27 -4.01
N VAL A 320 -26.46 69.53 -4.38
CA VAL A 320 -27.07 69.36 -5.71
C VAL A 320 -26.59 70.49 -6.63
N GLY A 321 -26.30 70.22 -7.90
CA GLY A 321 -26.37 71.27 -8.94
C GLY A 321 -25.47 71.18 -10.16
N THR A 322 -26.03 70.57 -11.22
CA THR A 322 -26.04 71.02 -12.63
C THR A 322 -24.78 71.10 -13.52
N ALA A 323 -25.02 70.61 -14.75
CA ALA A 323 -24.30 70.68 -16.03
C ALA A 323 -23.20 69.62 -16.26
#